data_AF-A0A2I0FT16-F1
#
_entry.id   AF-A0A2I0FT16-F1
#
_cell.length_a   1.000
_cell.length_b   1.000
_cell.length_c   1.000
_cell.angle_alpha   90.00
_cell.angle_beta   90.00
_cell.angle_gamma   90.00
#
_symmetry.space_group_name_H-M   'P 1'
#
loop_
_entity.id
_entity.type
_entity.pdbx_description
1 polymer ?
#
loop_
_entity_poly.entity_id
_entity_poly.type
_entity_poly.pdbx_seq_one_letter_code
_entity_poly.pdbx_strand_id
1 'polypeptide(L)'
;MALDHGILNVPLDKRSNFHKELEEHLEAEKRRKIDEIFVRKTAFNDAKSQAKILFLMLDDDLVKAEAKRRHMKLSEFKEVLKDIRDFRPKQASVAFSPFIKAG
;
A
#
# COMPACT_ATOMS: atom_id res chain seq x y z
N MET A 1 -11.61 -24.67 47.50
CA MET A 1 -10.48 -24.41 46.57
C MET A 1 -10.23 -22.91 46.61
N ALA A 2 -9.11 -22.48 47.20
CA ALA A 2 -8.76 -21.08 47.29
C ALA A 2 -8.25 -20.62 45.91
N LEU A 3 -8.89 -19.59 45.34
CA LEU A 3 -8.33 -18.88 44.19
C LEU A 3 -7.10 -18.14 44.72
N ASP A 4 -5.94 -18.73 44.51
CA ASP A 4 -4.64 -18.11 44.78
C ASP A 4 -4.45 -17.00 43.74
N HIS A 5 -5.13 -15.87 43.97
CA HIS A 5 -4.78 -14.63 43.34
C HIS A 5 -3.42 -14.26 43.91
N GLY A 6 -2.36 -14.65 43.21
CA GLY A 6 -1.02 -14.12 43.39
C GLY A 6 -1.05 -12.62 43.17
N ILE A 7 -1.54 -11.88 44.17
CA ILE A 7 -1.39 -10.44 44.28
C ILE A 7 0.10 -10.26 44.38
N LEU A 8 0.70 -9.85 43.27
CA LEU A 8 2.07 -9.44 43.15
C LEU A 8 2.29 -8.27 44.13
N ASN A 9 2.63 -8.61 45.37
CA ASN A 9 2.78 -7.70 46.49
C ASN A 9 4.19 -7.06 46.45
N VAL A 10 4.55 -6.47 45.30
CA VAL A 10 5.69 -5.56 45.24
C VAL A 10 5.24 -4.17 45.67
N PRO A 11 5.90 -3.56 46.67
CA PRO A 11 5.68 -2.17 47.06
C PRO A 11 5.72 -1.26 45.82
N LEU A 12 4.82 -0.27 45.77
CA LEU A 12 4.79 0.74 44.70
C LEU A 12 6.18 1.36 44.44
N ASP A 13 7.00 1.50 45.49
CA ASP A 13 8.37 2.02 45.42
C ASP A 13 9.37 1.13 44.64
N LYS A 14 9.07 -0.17 44.47
CA LYS A 14 9.88 -1.10 43.66
C LYS A 14 9.33 -1.30 42.24
N ARG A 15 8.21 -0.66 41.89
CA ARG A 15 7.62 -0.69 40.53
C ARG A 15 8.23 0.38 39.60
N SER A 16 9.37 0.95 39.98
CA SER A 16 9.97 2.15 39.39
C SER A 16 10.36 2.02 37.89
N ASN A 17 10.46 0.79 37.35
CA ASN A 17 10.85 0.56 35.96
C ASN A 17 9.69 0.20 35.02
N PHE A 18 8.51 -0.14 35.53
CA PHE A 18 7.38 -0.56 34.68
C PHE A 18 6.89 0.57 33.77
N HIS A 19 6.89 1.80 34.27
CA HIS A 19 6.48 2.97 33.49
C HIS A 19 7.48 3.28 32.37
N LYS A 20 8.78 3.11 32.63
CA LYS A 20 9.83 3.34 31.65
C LYS A 20 9.83 2.27 30.56
N GLU A 21 9.67 1.00 30.92
CA GLU A 21 9.55 -0.10 29.95
C GLU A 21 8.26 0.05 29.10
N LEU A 22 7.14 0.49 29.70
CA LEU A 22 5.92 0.77 28.95
C LEU A 22 6.07 1.96 27.99
N GLU A 23 6.76 3.03 28.40
CA GLU A 23 7.08 4.18 27.54
C GLU A 23 8.00 3.78 26.38
N GLU A 24 9.07 3.02 26.65
CA GLU A 24 10.00 2.53 25.63
C GLU A 24 9.28 1.62 24.61
N HIS A 25 8.39 0.72 25.08
CA HIS A 25 7.57 -0.11 24.20
C HIS A 25 6.60 0.72 23.35
N LEU A 26 5.94 1.73 23.94
CA LEU A 26 5.00 2.60 23.23
C LEU A 26 5.73 3.45 22.18
N GLU A 27 6.93 3.95 22.48
CA GLU A 27 7.78 4.65 21.53
C GLU A 27 8.26 3.75 20.40
N ALA A 28 8.67 2.52 20.71
CA ALA A 28 9.08 1.55 19.70
C ALA A 28 7.92 1.20 18.75
N GLU A 29 6.70 1.02 19.26
CA GLU A 29 5.51 0.82 18.42
C GLU A 29 5.19 2.04 17.54
N LYS A 30 5.30 3.26 18.09
CA LYS A 30 5.09 4.49 17.31
C LYS A 30 6.09 4.58 16.17
N ARG A 31 7.38 4.30 16.42
CA ARG A 31 8.42 4.28 15.38
C ARG A 31 8.12 3.23 14.31
N ARG A 32 7.80 1.99 14.70
CA ARG A 32 7.42 0.93 13.75
C ARG A 32 6.23 1.33 12.86
N LYS A 33 5.19 1.95 13.43
CA LYS A 33 4.02 2.41 12.66
C LYS A 33 4.39 3.54 11.69
N ILE A 34 5.26 4.47 12.10
CA ILE A 34 5.75 5.55 11.22
C ILE A 34 6.57 4.96 10.07
N ASP A 35 7.48 4.02 10.37
CA ASP A 35 8.31 3.36 9.37
C ASP A 35 7.45 2.56 8.39
N GLU A 36 6.44 1.83 8.87
CA GLU A 36 5.47 1.14 8.02
C GLU A 36 4.73 2.09 7.07
N ILE A 37 4.27 3.24 7.57
CA ILE A 37 3.60 4.25 6.75
C ILE A 37 4.57 4.80 5.70
N PHE A 38 5.81 5.08 6.07
CA PHE A 38 6.84 5.56 5.17
C PHE A 38 7.16 4.55 4.06
N VAL A 39 7.35 3.28 4.42
CA VAL A 39 7.57 2.17 3.46
C VAL A 39 6.37 2.02 2.53
N ARG A 40 5.14 2.10 3.05
CA ARG A 40 3.93 2.03 2.20
C ARG A 40 3.84 3.21 1.24
N LYS A 41 4.22 4.41 1.67
CA LYS A 41 4.19 5.64 0.85
C LYS A 41 5.24 5.60 -0.26
N THR A 42 6.46 5.18 0.06
CA THR A 42 7.55 5.02 -0.91
C THR A 42 7.18 3.98 -1.97
N ALA A 43 6.73 2.79 -1.55
CA ALA A 43 6.26 1.75 -2.48
C ALA A 43 5.09 2.21 -3.37
N PHE A 44 4.18 3.05 -2.86
CA PHE A 44 3.11 3.61 -3.67
C PHE A 44 3.63 4.62 -4.71
N ASN A 45 4.57 5.48 -4.33
CA ASN A 45 5.17 6.46 -5.25
C ASN A 45 5.99 5.79 -6.36
N ASP A 46 6.72 4.73 -6.01
CA ASP A 46 7.48 3.92 -6.98
C ASP A 46 6.52 3.24 -7.96
N ALA A 47 5.48 2.60 -7.45
CA ALA A 47 4.44 2.01 -8.28
C ALA A 47 3.76 3.04 -9.18
N LYS A 48 3.53 4.27 -8.71
CA LYS A 48 2.95 5.36 -9.51
C LYS A 48 3.87 5.79 -10.64
N SER A 49 5.16 5.86 -10.36
CA SER A 49 6.19 6.19 -11.36
C SER A 49 6.26 5.12 -12.43
N GLN A 50 6.26 3.85 -12.04
CA GLN A 50 6.20 2.70 -12.95
C GLN A 50 4.90 2.70 -13.77
N ALA A 51 3.74 2.90 -13.15
CA ALA A 51 2.46 2.98 -13.84
C ALA A 51 2.45 4.09 -14.91
N LYS A 52 3.06 5.24 -14.62
CA LYS A 52 3.18 6.33 -15.61
C LYS A 52 4.04 5.94 -16.80
N ILE A 53 5.16 5.24 -16.58
CA ILE A 53 6.02 4.73 -17.65
C ILE A 53 5.26 3.72 -18.50
N LEU A 54 4.62 2.73 -17.87
CA LEU A 54 3.85 1.70 -18.57
C LEU A 54 2.70 2.30 -19.38
N PHE A 55 2.03 3.32 -18.86
CA PHE A 55 0.98 4.04 -19.59
C PHE A 55 1.48 4.71 -20.87
N LEU A 56 2.72 5.22 -20.87
CA LEU A 56 3.34 5.81 -22.07
C LEU A 56 3.80 4.75 -23.08
N MET A 57 4.00 3.51 -22.64
CA MET A 57 4.39 2.38 -23.49
C MET A 57 3.19 1.63 -24.08
N LEU A 58 1.96 2.07 -23.80
CA LEU A 58 0.76 1.44 -24.36
C LEU A 58 0.70 1.64 -25.87
N ASP A 59 0.40 0.56 -26.58
CA ASP A 59 0.14 0.58 -28.01
C ASP A 59 -1.32 1.03 -28.26
N ASP A 60 -1.47 2.18 -28.93
CA ASP A 60 -2.77 2.79 -29.21
C ASP A 60 -3.70 1.88 -30.04
N ASP A 61 -3.15 1.02 -30.90
CA ASP A 61 -3.94 0.10 -31.72
C ASP A 61 -4.51 -1.03 -30.86
N LEU A 62 -3.73 -1.54 -29.90
CA LEU A 62 -4.20 -2.56 -28.93
C LEU A 62 -5.28 -1.98 -28.01
N VAL A 63 -5.08 -0.75 -27.51
CA VAL A 63 -6.07 -0.05 -26.68
C VAL A 63 -7.36 0.16 -27.45
N LYS A 64 -7.28 0.54 -28.74
CA LYS A 64 -8.44 0.71 -29.61
C LYS A 64 -9.16 -0.60 -29.91
N ALA A 65 -8.43 -1.68 -30.16
CA ALA A 65 -8.99 -3.00 -30.38
C ALA A 65 -9.77 -3.48 -29.15
N GLU A 66 -9.21 -3.31 -27.96
CA GLU A 66 -9.86 -3.71 -26.71
C GLU A 66 -11.08 -2.83 -26.39
N ALA A 67 -11.00 -1.51 -26.60
CA ALA A 67 -12.16 -0.62 -26.46
C ALA A 67 -13.32 -1.07 -27.35
N LYS A 68 -13.03 -1.44 -28.60
CA LYS A 68 -14.02 -1.97 -29.55
C LYS A 68 -14.59 -3.32 -29.07
N ARG A 69 -13.73 -4.22 -28.58
CA ARG A 69 -14.15 -5.53 -28.01
C ARG A 69 -15.11 -5.36 -26.84
N ARG A 70 -14.89 -4.34 -26.01
CA ARG A 70 -15.72 -4.03 -24.84
C ARG A 70 -16.93 -3.17 -25.16
N HIS A 71 -17.15 -2.82 -26.43
CA HIS A 71 -18.19 -1.89 -26.86
C HIS A 71 -18.14 -0.52 -26.15
N MET A 72 -16.93 -0.07 -25.79
CA MET A 72 -16.70 1.22 -25.14
C MET A 72 -16.15 2.25 -26.13
N LYS A 73 -16.40 3.53 -25.88
CA LYS A 73 -15.71 4.58 -26.64
C LYS A 73 -14.23 4.60 -26.26
N LEU A 74 -13.37 4.87 -27.24
CA LEU A 74 -11.93 4.95 -27.01
C LEU A 74 -11.58 6.01 -25.94
N SER A 75 -12.27 7.15 -25.93
CA SER A 75 -12.08 8.19 -24.92
C SER A 75 -12.41 7.71 -23.51
N GLU A 76 -13.52 7.00 -23.35
CA GLU A 76 -13.95 6.43 -22.06
C GLU A 76 -12.95 5.38 -21.58
N PHE A 77 -12.47 4.52 -22.49
CA PHE A 77 -11.50 3.49 -22.15
C PHE A 77 -10.14 4.09 -21.78
N LYS A 78 -9.69 5.15 -22.47
CA LYS A 78 -8.46 5.88 -22.11
C LYS A 78 -8.56 6.58 -20.74
N GLU A 79 -9.71 7.14 -20.39
CA GLU A 79 -9.94 7.70 -19.05
C GLU A 79 -9.88 6.60 -17.97
N VAL A 80 -10.45 5.41 -18.21
CA VAL A 80 -10.33 4.28 -17.28
C VAL A 80 -8.87 3.87 -17.07
N LEU A 81 -8.07 3.79 -18.14
CA LEU A 81 -6.64 3.47 -18.03
C LEU A 81 -5.88 4.57 -17.26
N LYS A 82 -6.24 5.83 -17.45
CA LYS A 82 -5.67 6.97 -16.73
C LYS A 82 -6.05 6.97 -15.25
N ASP A 83 -7.27 6.61 -14.90
CA ASP A 83 -7.71 6.43 -13.52
C ASP A 83 -6.95 5.29 -12.83
N ILE A 84 -6.70 4.19 -13.54
CA ILE A 84 -5.87 3.08 -13.03
C ILE A 84 -4.45 3.56 -12.74
N ARG A 85 -3.85 4.37 -13.63
CA ARG A 85 -2.53 4.97 -13.43
C ARG A 85 -2.49 5.86 -12.18
N ASP A 86 -3.50 6.71 -11.99
CA ASP A 86 -3.47 7.77 -10.97
C ASP A 86 -3.90 7.29 -9.58
N PHE A 87 -4.88 6.40 -9.51
CA PHE A 87 -5.49 5.95 -8.24
C PHE A 87 -5.15 4.51 -7.87
N ARG A 88 -4.77 3.66 -8.83
CA ARG A 88 -4.48 2.23 -8.59
C ARG A 88 -3.14 1.79 -9.19
N PRO A 89 -2.02 2.47 -8.85
CA PRO A 89 -0.73 2.21 -9.48
C PRO A 89 -0.21 0.77 -9.27
N LYS A 90 -0.59 0.11 -8.18
CA LYS A 90 -0.24 -1.30 -7.93
C LYS A 90 -0.89 -2.27 -8.92
N GLN A 91 -2.06 -1.93 -9.46
CA GLN A 91 -2.80 -2.76 -10.43
C GLN A 91 -2.46 -2.38 -11.87
N ALA A 92 -1.81 -1.23 -12.07
CA ALA A 92 -1.49 -0.71 -13.39
C ALA A 92 -0.62 -1.66 -14.21
N SER A 93 0.36 -2.34 -13.61
CA SER A 93 1.22 -3.29 -14.33
C SER A 93 0.43 -4.45 -14.94
N VAL A 94 -0.51 -5.01 -14.17
CA VAL A 94 -1.38 -6.11 -14.63
C VAL A 94 -2.39 -5.60 -15.66
N ALA A 95 -3.00 -4.43 -15.39
CA ALA A 95 -4.00 -3.85 -16.28
C ALA A 95 -3.41 -3.42 -17.64
N PHE A 96 -2.16 -2.96 -17.66
CA PHE A 96 -1.49 -2.45 -18.86
C PHE A 96 -0.76 -3.54 -19.65
N SER A 97 -0.42 -4.67 -19.02
CA SER A 97 0.29 -5.78 -19.66
C SER A 97 -0.29 -6.22 -21.01
N PRO A 98 -1.62 -6.32 -21.23
CA PRO A 98 -2.19 -6.73 -22.52
C PRO A 98 -2.01 -5.69 -23.64
N PHE A 99 -1.67 -4.46 -23.30
CA PHE A 99 -1.60 -3.32 -24.22
C PHE A 99 -0.16 -2.87 -24.49
N ILE A 100 0.82 -3.52 -23.85
CA ILE A 100 2.24 -3.29 -24.10
C ILE A 100 2.68 -4.32 -25.12
N LYS A 101 3.19 -3.86 -26.26
CA LYS A 101 3.74 -4.74 -27.28
C LYS A 101 4.93 -5.50 -26.67
N ALA A 102 4.81 -6.82 -26.52
CA ALA A 102 5.98 -7.66 -26.35
C ALA A 102 6.79 -7.50 -27.64
N GLY A 103 7.95 -6.86 -27.54
CA GLY A 103 8.88 -6.70 -28.66
C GLY A 103 9.25 -8.03 -29.28
#